data_AF-A0AAW8J6V7-F1
#
_entry.id   AF-A0AAW8J6V7-F1
#
_cell.length_a   1.000
_cell.length_b   1.000
_cell.length_c   1.000
_cell.angle_alpha   90.00
_cell.angle_beta   90.00
_cell.angle_gamma   90.00
#
_symmetry.space_group_name_H-M   'P 1'
#
loop_
_entity.id
_entity.type
_entity.pdbx_description
1 polymer ?
#
loop_
_entity_poly.entity_id
_entity_poly.type
_entity_poly.pdbx_seq_one_letter_code
_entity_poly.pdbx_strand_id
1 'polypeptide(L)'
;MSDVSFGSNVDFIQAAFNKVAEIVAQHGHPCLDVCCPAESTERCLEHLAVVASDWSYDYSLIDAHLETYKKANAEILEYLGE
;
A
#
# COMPACT_ATOMS: atom_id res chain seq x y z
N MET A 1 -25.32 3.98 -8.77
CA MET A 1 -24.39 4.19 -7.64
C MET A 1 -24.99 3.47 -6.46
N SER A 2 -24.27 2.50 -5.92
CA SER A 2 -24.67 1.84 -4.68
C SER A 2 -24.35 2.77 -3.52
N ASP A 3 -25.29 2.93 -2.59
CA ASP A 3 -25.06 3.71 -1.38
C ASP A 3 -24.08 2.95 -0.47
N VAL A 4 -23.05 3.63 0.04
CA VAL A 4 -22.05 3.04 0.94
C VAL A 4 -22.31 3.62 2.33
N SER A 5 -22.78 2.77 3.24
CA SER A 5 -23.04 3.14 4.63
C SER A 5 -22.06 2.43 5.56
N PHE A 6 -21.61 3.14 6.59
CA PHE A 6 -20.71 2.61 7.62
C PHE A 6 -21.43 2.61 8.97
N GLY A 7 -21.22 1.55 9.76
CA GLY A 7 -21.81 1.40 11.09
C GLY A 7 -21.23 2.36 12.13
N SER A 8 -20.00 2.83 11.91
CA SER A 8 -19.30 3.79 12.76
C SER A 8 -18.25 4.59 12.00
N ASN A 9 -17.76 5.67 12.61
CA ASN A 9 -16.64 6.44 12.08
C ASN A 9 -15.33 5.62 12.04
N VAL A 10 -15.17 4.65 12.95
CA VAL A 10 -14.02 3.74 12.97
C VAL A 10 -14.04 2.85 11.73
N ASP A 11 -15.19 2.27 11.39
CA ASP A 11 -15.34 1.43 10.20
C ASP A 11 -15.10 2.21 8.90
N PHE A 12 -15.58 3.46 8.86
CA PHE A 12 -15.34 4.37 7.74
C PHE A 12 -13.84 4.65 7.55
N ILE A 13 -13.13 5.03 8.62
CA ILE A 13 -11.72 5.38 8.54
C ILE A 13 -10.87 4.15 8.23
N GLN A 14 -11.17 2.98 8.82
CA GLN A 14 -10.50 1.73 8.48
C GLN A 14 -10.68 1.38 7.00
N ALA A 15 -11.90 1.49 6.48
CA ALA A 15 -12.17 1.24 5.06
C ALA A 15 -11.45 2.26 4.16
N ALA A 16 -11.32 3.52 4.60
CA ALA A 16 -10.58 4.54 3.89
C ALA A 16 -9.08 4.22 3.82
N PHE A 17 -8.46 3.82 4.93
CA PHE A 17 -7.05 3.36 4.95
C PHE A 17 -6.84 2.21 3.97
N ASN A 18 -7.70 1.18 4.04
CA ASN A 18 -7.62 0.04 3.15
C ASN A 18 -7.78 0.45 1.68
N LYS A 19 -8.71 1.36 1.38
CA LYS A 19 -8.95 1.79 0.01
C LYS A 19 -7.80 2.63 -0.54
N VAL A 20 -7.23 3.51 0.27
CA VAL A 20 -6.05 4.30 -0.13
C VAL A 20 -4.85 3.38 -0.37
N ALA A 21 -4.63 2.39 0.50
CA ALA A 21 -3.57 1.40 0.31
C ALA A 21 -3.70 0.66 -1.03
N GLU A 22 -4.93 0.23 -1.38
CA GLU A 22 -5.22 -0.42 -2.66
C GLU A 22 -4.92 0.51 -3.85
N ILE A 23 -5.33 1.78 -3.79
CA ILE A 23 -5.08 2.76 -4.86
C ILE A 23 -3.57 2.99 -5.05
N VAL A 24 -2.83 3.15 -3.96
CA VAL A 24 -1.37 3.32 -3.99
C VAL A 24 -0.71 2.07 -4.57
N ALA A 25 -1.13 0.88 -4.14
CA ALA A 25 -0.61 -0.38 -4.67
C ALA A 25 -0.98 -0.63 -6.15
N GLN A 26 -2.10 -0.10 -6.65
CA GLN A 26 -2.43 -0.14 -8.07
C GLN A 26 -1.62 0.88 -8.88
N HIS A 27 -1.31 2.03 -8.30
CA HIS A 27 -0.52 3.07 -8.96
C HIS A 27 0.92 2.60 -9.27
N GLY A 28 1.53 1.82 -8.37
CA GLY A 28 2.88 1.28 -8.58
C GLY A 28 2.97 0.03 -9.45
N HIS A 29 1.86 -0.66 -9.71
CA HIS A 29 1.86 -1.92 -10.48
C HIS A 29 2.50 -1.78 -11.86
N PRO A 30 2.19 -0.73 -12.65
CA PRO A 30 2.81 -0.53 -13.96
C PRO A 30 4.33 -0.37 -13.92
N CYS A 31 4.90 0.11 -12.80
CA CYS A 31 6.35 0.21 -12.64
C CYS A 31 6.98 -1.17 -12.50
N LEU A 32 6.35 -2.06 -11.74
CA LEU A 32 6.81 -3.44 -11.58
C LEU A 32 6.71 -4.23 -12.90
N ASP A 33 5.65 -4.01 -13.70
CA ASP A 33 5.48 -4.66 -15.01
C ASP A 33 6.60 -4.34 -16.01
N VAL A 34 7.22 -3.16 -15.91
CA VAL A 34 8.35 -2.75 -16.76
C VAL A 34 9.71 -3.01 -16.11
N CYS A 35 9.76 -3.82 -15.04
CA CYS A 35 10.95 -4.11 -14.25
C CYS A 35 11.66 -2.85 -13.74
N CYS A 36 10.90 -1.82 -13.35
CA CYS A 36 11.41 -0.59 -12.75
C CYS A 36 11.07 -0.57 -11.25
N PRO A 37 12.03 -0.25 -10.37
CA PRO A 37 11.77 -0.23 -8.94
C PRO A 37 10.74 0.86 -8.59
N ALA A 38 9.68 0.46 -7.90
CA ALA A 38 8.59 1.33 -7.46
C ALA A 38 8.83 1.86 -6.04
N GLU A 39 10.01 2.44 -5.79
CA GLU A 39 10.43 2.91 -4.45
C GLU A 39 9.47 3.96 -3.87
N SER A 40 8.90 4.80 -4.73
CA SER A 40 7.93 5.82 -4.31
C SER A 40 6.65 5.20 -3.75
N THR A 41 6.20 4.09 -4.34
CA THR A 41 5.01 3.35 -3.88
C THR A 41 5.28 2.65 -2.56
N GLU A 42 6.45 2.01 -2.43
CA GLU A 42 6.91 1.39 -1.18
C GLU A 42 6.92 2.40 -0.03
N ARG A 43 7.58 3.55 -0.21
CA ARG A 43 7.65 4.60 0.83
C ARG A 43 6.29 5.18 1.18
N CYS A 44 5.39 5.28 0.21
CA CYS A 44 4.03 5.76 0.45
C CYS A 44 3.25 4.79 1.34
N LEU A 45 3.34 3.48 1.07
CA LEU A 45 2.73 2.43 1.89
C LEU A 45 3.36 2.35 3.28
N GLU A 46 4.69 2.52 3.40
CA GLU A 46 5.39 2.56 4.69
C GLU A 46 4.88 3.69 5.58
N HIS A 47 4.81 4.92 5.05
CA HIS A 47 4.26 6.05 5.81
C HIS A 47 2.78 5.85 6.15
N LEU A 48 2.00 5.26 5.25
CA LEU A 48 0.58 4.98 5.50
C LEU A 48 0.40 3.97 6.64
N ALA A 49 1.24 2.95 6.71
CA ALA A 49 1.22 1.95 7.79
C ALA A 49 1.54 2.58 9.15
N VAL A 50 2.54 3.48 9.20
CA VAL A 50 2.88 4.25 10.42
C VAL A 50 1.68 5.07 10.89
N VAL A 51 1.05 5.83 10.00
CA VAL A 51 -0.12 6.65 10.37
C VAL A 51 -1.29 5.79 10.84
N ALA A 52 -1.57 4.67 10.18
CA ALA A 52 -2.62 3.75 10.62
C ALA A 52 -2.33 3.17 12.02
N SER A 53 -1.07 2.78 12.27
CA SER A 53 -0.61 2.28 13.57
C SER A 53 -0.73 3.32 14.68
N ASP A 54 -0.27 4.56 14.45
CA ASP A 54 -0.33 5.67 15.40
C ASP A 54 -1.76 5.98 15.83
N TRP A 55 -2.72 5.83 14.92
CA TRP A 55 -4.14 6.05 15.17
C TRP A 55 -4.89 4.79 15.62
N SER A 56 -4.18 3.69 15.89
CA SER A 56 -4.73 2.40 16.34
C SER A 56 -5.71 1.74 15.36
N TYR A 57 -5.52 1.95 14.06
CA TYR A 57 -6.22 1.23 12.99
C TYR A 57 -5.44 -0.03 12.57
N ASP A 58 -6.15 -1.01 12.01
CA ASP A 58 -5.52 -2.19 11.44
C ASP A 58 -4.74 -1.82 10.18
N TYR A 59 -3.44 -2.08 10.20
CA TYR A 59 -2.54 -1.80 9.07
C TYR A 59 -2.13 -3.07 8.33
N SER A 60 -2.68 -4.24 8.69
CA SER A 60 -2.32 -5.54 8.12
C SER A 60 -2.42 -5.59 6.59
N LEU A 61 -3.45 -4.94 6.02
CA LEU A 61 -3.62 -4.87 4.57
C LEU A 61 -2.57 -3.95 3.90
N ILE A 62 -2.20 -2.87 4.58
CA ILE A 62 -1.14 -1.95 4.11
C ILE A 62 0.20 -2.68 4.13
N ASP A 63 0.49 -3.40 5.22
CA ASP A 63 1.72 -4.17 5.40
C ASP A 63 1.86 -5.26 4.34
N ALA A 64 0.79 -5.99 4.03
CA ALA A 64 0.79 -6.99 2.97
C ALA A 64 1.15 -6.41 1.59
N HIS A 65 0.63 -5.23 1.26
CA HIS A 65 1.03 -4.51 0.05
C HIS A 65 2.48 -4.04 0.11
N LEU A 66 2.90 -3.48 1.25
CA LEU A 66 4.26 -2.99 1.46
C LEU A 66 5.30 -4.10 1.26
N GLU A 67 5.09 -5.27 1.87
CA GLU A 67 6.01 -6.41 1.74
C GLU A 67 6.10 -6.93 0.30
N THR A 68 5.00 -6.85 -0.46
CA THR A 68 5.00 -7.17 -1.90
C THR A 68 5.92 -6.21 -2.67
N TYR A 69 5.82 -4.91 -2.39
CA TYR A 69 6.65 -3.88 -3.04
C TYR A 69 8.12 -3.96 -2.63
N LYS A 70 8.42 -4.15 -1.34
CA LYS A 70 9.80 -4.34 -0.87
C LYS A 70 10.47 -5.51 -1.56
N LYS A 71 9.76 -6.64 -1.65
CA LYS A 71 10.27 -7.83 -2.31
C LYS A 71 10.51 -7.57 -3.79
N ALA A 72 9.52 -7.04 -4.50
CA ALA A 72 9.64 -6.78 -5.94
C ALA A 72 10.75 -5.77 -6.27
N ASN A 73 10.87 -4.69 -5.46
CA ASN A 73 11.93 -3.70 -5.63
C ASN A 73 13.31 -4.30 -5.36
N ALA A 74 13.46 -5.13 -4.33
CA ALA A 74 14.70 -5.85 -4.05
C ALA A 74 15.09 -6.77 -5.21
N GLU A 75 14.15 -7.59 -5.71
CA GLU A 75 14.38 -8.49 -6.85
C GLU A 75 14.78 -7.73 -8.12
N ILE A 76 14.16 -6.58 -8.39
CA ILE A 76 14.50 -5.71 -9.54
C ILE A 76 15.88 -5.08 -9.37
N LEU A 77 16.21 -4.58 -8.17
CA LEU A 77 17.51 -3.97 -7.88
C LEU A 77 18.66 -4.99 -7.96
N GLU A 78 18.43 -6.22 -7.50
CA GLU A 78 19.37 -7.33 -7.67
C GLU A 78 19.59 -7.62 -9.17
N TYR A 79 18.52 -7.64 -9.98
CA TYR A 79 18.62 -7.86 -11.42
C TYR A 79 19.31 -6.71 -12.19
N LEU A 80 19.13 -5.46 -11.75
CA LEU A 80 19.76 -4.27 -12.36
C LEU A 80 21.20 -4.03 -11.89
N GLY A 81 21.60 -4.63 -10.77
CA GLY A 81 22.92 -4.48 -10.15
C GLY A 81 24.00 -5.45 -10.66
N GLU A 82 23.64 -6.39 -11.54
CA GLU A 82 24.57 -7.26 -12.29
C GLU A 82 24.83 -6.75 -13.72
#